data_AF-A0A401QBA3-F1
#
_entry.id   AF-A0A401QBA3-F1
#
_cell.length_a   1.000
_cell.length_b   1.000
_cell.length_c   1.000
_cell.angle_alpha   90.00
_cell.angle_beta   90.00
_cell.angle_gamma   90.00
#
_symmetry.space_group_name_H-M   'P 1'
#
loop_
_entity.id
_entity.type
_entity.pdbx_description
1 polymer ?
#
loop_
_entity_poly.entity_id
_entity_poly.type
_entity_poly.pdbx_seq_one_letter_code
_entity_poly.pdbx_strand_id
1 'polypeptide(L)'
;TQRLQDFVFEAEQTYFATRVLISSKYLQTVMPFHLVKYDVEQEAPVRDSNGHCIEAPQGETGLLIAKITAKSPFIGYVGNESLTAKKHLRDVFSKGDLYFNSGDLMMLDHENFIYFQDRIGDTYRWKGENVSTNEVADILSMLDFVQEACVYGVTVPGSSGRLSGMK
;
A
#
# COMPACT_ATOMS: atom_id res chain seq x y z
N THR A 1 -13.48 14.01 5.37
CA THR A 1 -13.04 13.03 6.39
C THR A 1 -13.54 11.65 6.06
N GLN A 2 -14.85 11.45 5.82
CA GLN A 2 -15.40 10.21 5.23
C GLN A 2 -14.76 9.91 3.85
N ARG A 3 -14.62 10.92 2.98
CA ARG A 3 -14.10 10.78 1.60
C ARG A 3 -12.72 10.13 1.39
N LEU A 4 -11.82 10.14 2.38
CA LEU A 4 -10.50 9.47 2.25
C LEU A 4 -10.64 7.97 2.49
N GLN A 5 -11.38 7.64 3.54
CA GLN A 5 -11.74 6.27 3.85
C GLN A 5 -12.67 5.75 2.76
N ASP A 6 -13.66 6.52 2.32
CA ASP A 6 -14.54 6.17 1.21
C ASP A 6 -13.74 6.03 -0.09
N PHE A 7 -12.77 6.88 -0.42
CA PHE A 7 -11.97 6.73 -1.65
C PHE A 7 -11.06 5.49 -1.59
N VAL A 8 -10.43 5.22 -0.45
CA VAL A 8 -9.63 4.00 -0.24
C VAL A 8 -10.52 2.74 -0.20
N PHE A 9 -11.72 2.84 0.38
CA PHE A 9 -12.70 1.76 0.51
C PHE A 9 -13.48 1.53 -0.80
N GLU A 10 -13.72 2.56 -1.60
CA GLU A 10 -14.32 2.51 -2.94
C GLU A 10 -13.29 2.01 -3.97
N ALA A 11 -12.00 2.27 -3.75
CA ALA A 11 -10.91 1.58 -4.44
C ALA A 11 -10.83 0.08 -4.07
N GLU A 12 -11.20 -0.31 -2.85
CA GLU A 12 -11.34 -1.72 -2.45
C GLU A 12 -12.59 -2.40 -3.05
N GLN A 13 -13.62 -1.64 -3.42
CA GLN A 13 -14.88 -2.15 -3.98
C GLN A 13 -14.93 -2.13 -5.51
N THR A 14 -14.01 -1.43 -6.18
CA THR A 14 -13.97 -1.38 -7.65
C THR A 14 -12.97 -2.40 -8.19
N TYR A 15 -13.33 -3.68 -8.03
CA TYR A 15 -12.85 -4.77 -8.88
C TYR A 15 -13.29 -4.49 -10.32
N PHE A 16 -12.50 -3.74 -11.08
CA PHE A 16 -12.46 -3.77 -12.54
C PHE A 16 -11.25 -2.93 -12.94
N ALA A 17 -10.33 -3.53 -13.71
CA ALA A 17 -9.13 -2.92 -14.26
C ALA A 17 -9.33 -1.44 -14.62
N THR A 18 -8.90 -0.52 -13.76
CA THR A 18 -9.06 0.90 -14.04
C THR A 18 -7.81 1.62 -13.61
N ARG A 19 -7.02 2.00 -14.63
CA ARG A 19 -6.09 3.12 -14.58
C ARG A 19 -6.77 4.21 -13.74
N VAL A 20 -6.25 4.52 -12.56
CA VAL A 20 -6.70 5.69 -11.80
C VAL A 20 -6.18 6.91 -12.56
N LEU A 21 -6.87 7.28 -13.64
CA LEU A 21 -6.63 8.48 -14.45
C LEU A 21 -7.16 9.69 -13.69
N ILE A 22 -6.64 9.92 -12.49
CA ILE A 22 -6.88 11.16 -11.79
C ILE A 22 -5.63 12.00 -11.98
N SER A 23 -5.76 13.12 -12.68
CA SER A 23 -4.70 14.12 -12.75
C SER A 23 -4.26 14.46 -11.31
N SER A 24 -3.05 14.04 -10.91
CA SER A 24 -2.68 14.08 -9.50
C SER A 24 -2.52 15.50 -8.96
N LYS A 25 -2.42 16.53 -9.83
CA LYS A 25 -2.46 17.93 -9.40
C LYS A 25 -3.71 18.27 -8.60
N TYR A 26 -4.87 17.76 -9.02
CA TYR A 26 -6.12 17.99 -8.27
C TYR A 26 -6.14 17.18 -6.97
N LEU A 27 -5.72 15.91 -7.02
CA LEU A 27 -5.63 15.06 -5.83
C LEU A 27 -4.65 15.60 -4.78
N GLN A 28 -3.44 16.01 -5.15
CA GLN A 28 -2.44 16.58 -4.24
C GLN A 28 -2.94 17.87 -3.58
N THR A 29 -3.74 18.66 -4.30
CA THR A 29 -4.33 19.90 -3.77
C THR A 29 -5.41 19.60 -2.71
N VAL A 30 -6.21 18.56 -2.92
CA VAL A 30 -7.32 18.21 -2.02
C VAL A 30 -6.87 17.26 -0.89
N MET A 31 -5.86 16.44 -1.15
CA MET A 31 -5.32 15.40 -0.27
C MET A 31 -3.80 15.30 -0.46
N PRO A 32 -3.00 16.00 0.35
CA PRO A 32 -1.54 15.90 0.29
C PRO A 32 -1.09 14.49 0.66
N PHE A 33 -0.46 13.81 -0.29
CA PHE A 33 0.14 12.48 -0.12
C PHE A 33 1.58 12.49 -0.62
N HIS A 34 2.35 11.51 -0.17
CA HIS A 34 3.71 11.27 -0.65
C HIS A 34 3.86 9.80 -1.01
N LEU A 35 4.77 9.52 -1.95
CA LEU A 35 5.24 8.17 -2.21
C LEU A 35 6.65 8.05 -1.63
N VAL A 36 6.88 7.11 -0.71
CA VAL A 36 8.22 6.88 -0.15
C VAL A 36 8.75 5.52 -0.59
N LYS A 37 10.07 5.41 -0.78
CA LYS A 37 10.70 4.14 -1.13
C LYS A 37 10.39 3.08 -0.08
N TYR A 38 10.10 1.87 -0.54
CA TYR A 38 9.74 0.74 0.32
C TYR A 38 10.59 -0.47 -0.01
N ASP A 39 11.21 -1.05 1.03
CA ASP A 39 11.95 -2.31 0.92
C ASP A 39 11.00 -3.45 1.27
N VAL A 40 10.66 -4.25 0.26
CA VAL A 40 9.75 -5.38 0.38
C VAL A 40 10.37 -6.50 1.22
N GLU A 41 11.68 -6.68 1.20
CA GLU A 41 12.34 -7.74 1.97
C GLU A 41 12.42 -7.40 3.46
N GLN A 42 12.64 -6.12 3.78
CA GLN A 42 12.65 -5.63 5.15
C GLN A 42 11.26 -5.24 5.66
N GLU A 43 10.25 -5.29 4.80
CA GLU A 43 8.87 -4.86 5.05
C GLU A 43 8.80 -3.44 5.65
N ALA A 44 9.69 -2.54 5.22
CA ALA A 44 9.86 -1.23 5.83
C ALA A 44 10.16 -0.12 4.81
N PRO A 45 9.74 1.13 5.08
CA PRO A 45 10.17 2.27 4.28
C PRO A 45 11.69 2.44 4.36
N VAL A 46 12.31 2.74 3.22
CA VAL A 46 13.75 3.01 3.14
C VAL A 46 14.03 4.37 3.77
N ARG A 47 15.03 4.44 4.63
CA ARG A 47 15.42 5.65 5.35
C ARG A 47 16.85 6.09 5.03
N ASP A 48 17.08 7.39 5.05
CA ASP A 48 18.38 8.02 4.86
C ASP A 48 19.25 7.95 6.13
N SER A 49 20.46 8.52 6.08
CA SER A 49 21.37 8.56 7.23
C SER A 49 20.88 9.39 8.41
N ASN A 50 19.88 10.26 8.20
CA ASN A 50 19.24 11.05 9.26
C ASN A 50 18.06 10.31 9.90
N GLY A 51 17.72 9.13 9.37
CA GLY A 51 16.58 8.34 9.79
C GLY A 51 15.25 8.79 9.19
N HIS A 52 15.25 9.66 8.17
CA HIS A 52 14.04 10.09 7.46
C HIS A 52 13.74 9.19 6.26
N CYS A 53 12.46 9.00 5.91
CA CYS A 53 12.06 8.27 4.72
C CYS A 53 12.54 8.96 3.44
N ILE A 54 12.96 8.16 2.47
CA ILE A 54 13.37 8.65 1.15
C ILE A 54 12.15 8.69 0.23
N GLU A 55 11.90 9.82 -0.42
CA GLU A 55 10.81 9.95 -1.39
C GLU A 55 11.09 9.09 -2.64
N ALA A 56 10.06 8.44 -3.16
CA ALA A 56 10.14 7.69 -4.40
C ALA A 56 10.16 8.66 -5.60
N PRO A 57 11.15 8.58 -6.50
CA PRO A 57 11.17 9.33 -7.73
C PRO A 57 9.93 9.05 -8.60
N GLN A 58 9.57 10.00 -9.46
CA GLN A 58 8.60 9.73 -10.52
C GLN A 58 9.05 8.56 -11.39
N GLY A 59 8.11 7.70 -11.77
CA GLY A 59 8.35 6.46 -12.50
C GLY A 59 8.75 5.29 -11.60
N GLU A 60 9.09 5.52 -10.33
CA GLU A 60 9.40 4.46 -9.37
C GLU A 60 8.18 4.15 -8.47
N THR A 61 8.03 2.88 -8.11
CA THR A 61 7.04 2.44 -7.13
C THR A 61 7.43 2.90 -5.73
N GLY A 62 6.48 3.45 -4.98
CA GLY A 62 6.63 3.85 -3.59
C GLY A 62 5.38 3.57 -2.77
N LEU A 63 5.57 3.47 -1.46
CA LEU A 63 4.49 3.36 -0.50
C LEU A 63 3.73 4.67 -0.39
N LEU A 64 2.42 4.62 -0.60
CA LEU A 64 1.53 5.77 -0.43
C LEU A 64 1.35 6.09 1.05
N ILE A 65 1.72 7.31 1.43
CA ILE A 65 1.54 7.83 2.79
C ILE A 65 0.81 9.18 2.77
N ALA A 66 0.02 9.44 3.81
CA ALA A 66 -0.73 10.69 3.96
C ALA A 66 -0.43 11.33 5.32
N LYS A 67 -0.19 12.64 5.35
CA LYS A 67 0.17 13.32 6.61
C LYS A 67 -1.01 13.33 7.58
N ILE A 68 -0.79 12.89 8.81
CA ILE A 68 -1.78 12.98 9.88
C ILE A 68 -1.69 14.38 10.47
N THR A 69 -2.80 15.13 10.40
CA THR A 69 -2.89 16.49 10.93
C THR A 69 -4.21 16.69 11.67
N ALA A 70 -4.35 17.80 12.40
CA ALA A 70 -5.64 18.13 13.03
C ALA A 70 -6.81 18.24 12.02
N LYS A 71 -6.52 18.61 10.76
CA LYS A 71 -7.52 18.71 9.68
C LYS A 71 -7.82 17.36 9.00
N SER A 72 -6.88 16.41 9.08
CA SER A 72 -7.02 15.05 8.56
C SER A 72 -6.49 14.05 9.60
N PRO A 73 -7.23 13.84 10.70
CA PRO A 73 -6.78 12.98 11.78
C PRO A 73 -6.96 11.51 11.44
N PHE A 74 -6.03 10.67 11.90
CA PHE A 74 -6.22 9.25 12.04
C PHE A 74 -6.04 8.91 13.52
N ILE A 75 -7.12 8.50 14.17
CA ILE A 75 -7.12 8.24 15.63
C ILE A 75 -6.67 6.81 15.93
N GLY A 76 -6.65 5.94 14.92
CA GLY A 76 -6.37 4.51 15.05
C GLY A 76 -7.61 3.64 14.97
N TYR A 77 -7.39 2.35 15.13
CA TYR A 77 -8.45 1.34 15.21
C TYR A 77 -8.88 1.14 16.66
N VAL A 78 -10.19 1.22 16.89
CA VAL A 78 -10.78 1.05 18.22
C VAL A 78 -10.42 -0.32 18.79
N GLY A 79 -9.84 -0.33 19.99
CA GLY A 79 -9.47 -1.57 20.69
C GLY A 79 -8.25 -2.30 20.13
N ASN A 80 -7.55 -1.73 19.14
CA ASN A 80 -6.34 -2.36 18.58
C ASN A 80 -5.19 -1.36 18.39
N GLU A 81 -4.50 -1.07 19.49
CA GLU A 81 -3.34 -0.18 19.53
C GLU A 81 -2.17 -0.71 18.67
N SER A 82 -2.01 -2.03 18.58
CA SER A 82 -0.96 -2.66 17.78
C SER A 82 -1.16 -2.38 16.28
N LEU A 83 -2.39 -2.58 15.76
CA LEU A 83 -2.72 -2.22 14.38
C LEU A 83 -2.60 -0.72 14.13
N THR A 84 -2.99 0.10 15.11
CA THR A 84 -2.84 1.56 15.04
C THR A 84 -1.37 1.96 14.92
N ALA A 85 -0.50 1.37 15.73
CA ALA A 85 0.93 1.65 15.71
C ALA A 85 1.56 1.25 14.36
N LYS A 86 1.14 0.13 13.76
CA LYS A 86 1.61 -0.29 12.42
C LYS A 86 1.23 0.70 11.31
N LYS A 87 0.07 1.36 11.42
CA LYS A 87 -0.37 2.38 10.47
C LYS A 87 0.25 3.75 10.70
N HIS A 88 0.92 3.97 11.83
CA HIS A 88 1.63 5.21 12.12
C HIS A 88 3.08 5.16 11.65
N LEU A 89 3.42 6.01 10.70
CA LEU A 89 4.80 6.25 10.28
C LEU A 89 5.29 7.57 10.85
N ARG A 90 6.33 7.53 11.69
CA ARG A 90 6.90 8.69 12.39
C ARG A 90 8.21 9.12 11.74
N ASP A 91 8.54 10.39 11.98
CA ASP A 91 9.83 10.98 11.57
C ASP A 91 10.11 10.71 10.08
N VAL A 92 9.12 10.96 9.23
CA VAL A 92 9.14 10.67 7.80
C VAL A 92 10.02 11.65 7.07
N PHE A 93 9.73 12.95 7.13
CA PHE A 93 10.56 13.98 6.49
C PHE A 93 11.19 14.93 7.51
N SER A 94 10.68 14.93 8.73
CA SER A 94 11.13 15.77 9.82
C SER A 94 10.81 15.14 11.16
N LYS A 95 11.67 15.37 12.15
CA LYS A 95 11.44 14.88 13.50
C LYS A 95 10.10 15.38 14.07
N GLY A 96 9.28 14.45 14.55
CA GLY A 96 7.98 14.68 15.17
C GLY A 96 6.80 14.69 14.20
N ASP A 97 7.03 14.61 12.88
CA ASP A 97 5.93 14.42 11.95
C ASP A 97 5.34 13.00 12.03
N LEU A 98 4.09 12.90 11.59
CA LEU A 98 3.32 11.67 11.66
C LEU A 98 2.51 11.52 10.38
N TYR A 99 2.63 10.34 9.78
CA TYR A 99 1.95 9.96 8.55
C TYR A 99 1.19 8.65 8.76
N PHE A 100 0.08 8.53 8.03
CA PHE A 100 -0.67 7.31 7.88
C PHE A 100 -0.03 6.48 6.76
N ASN A 101 0.31 5.24 7.08
CA ASN A 101 0.76 4.22 6.14
C ASN A 101 -0.47 3.52 5.53
N SER A 102 -0.75 3.73 4.24
CA SER A 102 -1.90 3.09 3.58
C SER A 102 -1.74 1.57 3.51
N GLY A 103 -0.53 1.09 3.21
CA GLY A 103 -0.25 -0.28 2.81
C GLY A 103 -0.24 -0.48 1.29
N ASP A 104 -0.56 0.55 0.50
CA ASP A 104 -0.63 0.45 -0.95
C ASP A 104 0.66 0.96 -1.61
N LEU A 105 1.20 0.19 -2.54
CA LEU A 105 2.31 0.56 -3.40
C LEU A 105 1.75 1.20 -4.67
N MET A 106 2.20 2.42 -4.93
CA MET A 106 1.75 3.25 -6.04
C MET A 106 2.95 3.75 -6.85
N MET A 107 2.74 4.13 -8.11
CA MET A 107 3.74 4.80 -8.93
C MET A 107 3.13 6.08 -9.51
N LEU A 108 3.88 7.18 -9.47
CA LEU A 108 3.51 8.43 -10.14
C LEU A 108 4.32 8.56 -11.43
N ASP A 109 3.65 8.69 -12.58
CA ASP A 109 4.36 8.95 -13.83
C ASP A 109 4.75 10.44 -13.98
N HIS A 110 5.44 10.75 -15.08
CA HIS A 110 5.87 12.11 -15.40
C HIS A 110 4.73 13.06 -15.78
N GLU A 111 3.58 12.53 -16.17
CA GLU A 111 2.35 13.29 -16.45
C GLU A 111 1.52 13.53 -15.18
N ASN A 112 1.96 13.02 -14.03
CA ASN A 112 1.29 13.05 -12.74
C ASN A 112 0.02 12.20 -12.70
N PHE A 113 -0.02 11.09 -13.41
CA PHE A 113 -0.99 10.02 -13.15
C PHE A 113 -0.45 9.09 -12.06
N ILE A 114 -1.35 8.60 -11.21
CA ILE A 114 -1.01 7.64 -10.15
C ILE A 114 -1.53 6.26 -10.52
N TYR A 115 -0.69 5.26 -10.32
CA TYR A 115 -0.97 3.88 -10.68
C TYR A 115 -0.83 3.00 -9.46
N PHE A 116 -1.87 2.23 -9.15
CA PHE A 116 -1.77 1.14 -8.19
C PHE A 116 -0.84 0.07 -8.75
N GLN A 117 0.12 -0.36 -7.94
CA GLN A 117 1.10 -1.38 -8.29
C GLN A 117 0.83 -2.66 -7.50
N ASP A 118 0.68 -2.55 -6.19
CA ASP A 118 0.44 -3.70 -5.31
C ASP A 118 -0.03 -3.26 -3.92
N ARG A 119 -0.34 -4.22 -3.06
CA ARG A 119 -0.64 -4.00 -1.64
C ARG A 119 0.30 -4.84 -0.76
N ILE A 120 0.87 -4.18 0.25
CA ILE A 120 1.73 -4.82 1.25
C ILE A 120 0.91 -5.88 2.00
N GLY A 121 1.39 -7.11 1.96
CA GLY A 121 0.72 -8.28 2.56
C GLY A 121 -0.02 -9.17 1.55
N ASP A 122 -0.22 -8.71 0.31
CA ASP A 122 -0.87 -9.51 -0.75
C ASP A 122 0.16 -10.25 -1.63
N THR A 123 1.44 -9.91 -1.54
CA THR A 123 2.53 -10.64 -2.20
C THR A 123 3.28 -11.55 -1.22
N TYR A 124 3.43 -12.83 -1.58
CA TYR A 124 4.00 -13.88 -0.74
C TYR A 124 5.27 -14.47 -1.35
N ARG A 125 6.23 -14.87 -0.50
CA ARG A 125 7.45 -15.53 -0.96
C ARG A 125 7.30 -17.04 -0.94
N TRP A 126 7.10 -17.63 -2.12
CA TRP A 126 6.94 -19.07 -2.30
C TRP A 126 8.15 -19.68 -3.01
N LYS A 127 8.84 -20.61 -2.34
CA LYS A 127 10.05 -21.28 -2.88
C LYS A 127 11.15 -20.33 -3.37
N GLY A 128 11.22 -19.12 -2.80
CA GLY A 128 12.20 -18.09 -3.16
C GLY A 128 11.66 -17.01 -4.09
N GLU A 129 10.53 -17.25 -4.75
CA GLU A 129 9.90 -16.35 -5.72
C GLU A 129 8.79 -15.51 -5.08
N ASN A 130 8.60 -14.29 -5.61
CA ASN A 130 7.46 -13.45 -5.23
C ASN A 130 6.22 -13.92 -6.01
N VAL A 131 5.13 -14.16 -5.29
CA VAL A 131 3.83 -14.56 -5.84
C VAL A 131 2.80 -13.53 -5.40
N SER A 132 2.30 -12.75 -6.35
CA SER A 132 1.19 -11.83 -6.11
C SER A 132 -0.13 -12.60 -6.08
N THR A 133 -0.92 -12.46 -5.02
CA THR A 133 -2.27 -13.05 -5.00
C THR A 133 -3.19 -12.43 -6.05
N ASN A 134 -2.96 -11.16 -6.41
CA ASN A 134 -3.72 -10.46 -7.44
C ASN A 134 -3.45 -11.05 -8.82
N GLU A 135 -2.18 -11.29 -9.19
CA GLU A 135 -1.86 -11.92 -10.48
C GLU A 135 -2.49 -13.30 -10.60
N VAL A 136 -2.47 -14.09 -9.52
CA VAL A 136 -3.13 -15.41 -9.50
C VAL A 136 -4.65 -15.26 -9.63
N ALA A 137 -5.27 -14.30 -8.92
CA ALA A 137 -6.70 -14.02 -9.01
C ALA A 137 -7.11 -13.57 -10.42
N ASP A 138 -6.30 -12.73 -11.06
CA ASP A 138 -6.53 -12.24 -12.43
C ASP A 138 -6.51 -13.39 -13.44
N ILE A 139 -5.52 -14.28 -13.36
CA ILE A 139 -5.43 -15.46 -14.23
C ILE A 139 -6.64 -16.39 -14.02
N LEU A 140 -7.04 -16.63 -12.77
CA LEU A 140 -8.22 -17.44 -12.46
C LEU A 140 -9.51 -16.81 -12.99
N SER A 141 -9.60 -15.49 -12.98
CA SER A 141 -10.75 -14.73 -13.47
C SER A 141 -10.87 -14.70 -14.99
N MET A 142 -9.84 -15.13 -15.73
CA MET A 142 -9.92 -15.32 -17.19
C MET A 142 -10.69 -16.58 -17.60
N LEU A 143 -11.03 -17.46 -16.65
CA LEU A 143 -11.76 -18.68 -16.91
C LEU A 143 -13.27 -18.38 -16.97
N ASP A 144 -13.92 -18.73 -18.09
CA ASP A 144 -15.33 -18.40 -18.36
C ASP A 144 -16.34 -18.89 -17.30
N PHE A 145 -15.96 -19.87 -16.46
CA PHE A 145 -16.79 -20.44 -15.41
C PHE A 145 -16.51 -19.88 -14.00
N VAL A 146 -15.52 -19.00 -13.86
CA VAL A 146 -15.17 -18.36 -12.59
C VAL A 146 -15.81 -16.96 -12.56
N GLN A 147 -16.73 -16.74 -11.63
CA GLN A 147 -17.39 -15.44 -11.48
C GLN A 147 -16.50 -14.42 -10.72
N GLU A 148 -15.80 -14.87 -9.69
CA GLU A 148 -14.91 -14.05 -8.86
C GLU A 148 -13.84 -14.96 -8.22
N ALA A 149 -12.62 -14.45 -8.08
CA ALA A 149 -11.51 -15.17 -7.46
C ALA A 149 -10.89 -14.32 -6.35
N CYS A 150 -10.75 -14.92 -5.15
CA CYS A 150 -10.01 -14.33 -4.04
C CYS A 150 -8.90 -15.30 -3.64
N VAL A 151 -7.67 -14.81 -3.64
CA VAL A 151 -6.47 -15.62 -3.39
C VAL A 151 -5.76 -15.07 -2.15
N TYR A 152 -5.35 -15.96 -1.26
CA TYR A 152 -4.62 -15.61 -0.04
C TYR A 152 -3.57 -16.66 0.28
N GLY A 153 -2.47 -16.24 0.90
CA GLY A 153 -1.41 -17.15 1.32
C GLY A 153 -1.81 -17.97 2.55
N VAL A 154 -1.44 -19.25 2.57
CA VAL A 154 -1.57 -20.13 3.74
C VAL A 154 -0.25 -20.83 4.07
N THR A 155 0.00 -21.10 5.35
CA THR A 155 1.17 -21.87 5.76
C THR A 155 0.96 -23.33 5.38
N VAL A 156 1.84 -23.86 4.53
CA VAL A 156 1.81 -25.28 4.15
C VAL A 156 2.87 -26.04 4.97
N PRO A 157 2.47 -27.01 5.82
CA PRO A 157 3.41 -27.79 6.62
C PRO A 157 4.50 -28.46 5.78
N GLY A 158 5.76 -28.38 6.22
CA GLY A 158 6.90 -28.99 5.54
C GLY A 158 7.38 -28.26 4.27
N SER A 159 6.81 -27.09 3.96
CA SER A 159 7.26 -26.24 2.85
C SER A 159 8.01 -25.01 3.35
N SER A 160 8.94 -24.50 2.55
CA SER A 160 9.78 -23.33 2.87
C SER A 160 9.13 -21.98 2.53
N GLY A 161 7.86 -21.96 2.10
CA GLY A 161 7.14 -20.72 1.83
C GLY A 161 6.93 -19.94 3.13
N ARG A 162 7.43 -18.70 3.19
CA ARG A 162 7.20 -17.82 4.33
C ARG A 162 6.01 -16.93 4.03
N LEU A 163 5.01 -16.96 4.91
CA LEU A 163 4.03 -15.90 4.98
C LEU A 163 4.70 -14.67 5.59
N SER A 164 4.74 -13.56 4.86
CA SER A 164 5.01 -12.27 5.46
C SER A 164 3.84 -11.90 6.36
N GLY A 165 4.11 -11.60 7.64
CA GLY A 165 3.10 -11.09 8.57
C GLY A 165 2.49 -12.05 9.61
N MET A 166 2.86 -13.33 9.66
CA MET A 166 2.49 -14.21 10.79
C MET A 166 3.72 -14.56 11.65
N LYS A 167 3.84 -13.88 12.79
CA LYS A 167 4.54 -14.41 13.98
C LYS A 167 3.50 -14.98 14.94
#